data_AF-A0A371CLB9-F1
#
_entry.id   AF-A0A371CLB9-F1
#
_cell.length_a   1.000
_cell.length_b   1.000
_cell.length_c   1.000
_cell.angle_alpha   90.00
_cell.angle_beta   90.00
_cell.angle_gamma   90.00
#
_symmetry.space_group_name_H-M   'P 1'
#
loop_
_entity.id
_entity.type
_entity.pdbx_description
1 polymer ?
#
loop_
_entity_poly.entity_id
_entity_poly.type
_entity_poly.pdbx_seq_one_letter_code
_entity_poly.pdbx_strand_id
1 'polypeptide(L)' 'LLHIADAIETIGPVWIAWEWPMERFCGFLLRAVKNRRFPYAAIANYLVDLAQLTQIIHRY' A
#
# COMPACT_ATOMS: atom_id res chain seq x y z
N LEU A 1 21.19 -0.81 14.24
CA LEU A 1 21.63 0.38 13.46
C LEU A 1 22.57 0.04 12.29
N LEU A 2 23.36 -1.06 12.34
CA LEU A 2 24.31 -1.41 11.27
C LEU A 2 23.66 -1.92 9.96
N HIS A 3 22.47 -2.54 10.02
CA HIS A 3 21.80 -3.10 8.84
C HIS A 3 21.14 -2.07 7.92
N ILE A 4 20.96 -0.82 8.37
CA ILE A 4 20.28 0.21 7.57
C ILE A 4 21.20 0.68 6.43
N ALA A 5 22.50 0.77 6.67
CA ALA A 5 23.47 1.17 5.64
C ALA A 5 23.57 0.11 4.52
N ASP A 6 23.62 -1.17 4.89
CA ASP A 6 23.65 -2.30 3.96
C ASP A 6 22.36 -2.38 3.11
N ALA A 7 21.20 -2.11 3.73
CA ALA A 7 19.92 -2.02 3.04
C ALA A 7 19.86 -0.83 2.06
N ILE A 8 20.48 0.31 2.38
CA ILE A 8 20.53 1.48 1.49
C ILE A 8 21.46 1.23 0.30
N GLU A 9 22.55 0.50 0.49
CA GLU A 9 23.46 0.15 -0.62
C GLU A 9 22.83 -0.85 -1.58
N THR A 10 22.05 -1.81 -1.06
CA THR A 10 21.38 -2.85 -1.85
C THR A 10 20.09 -2.41 -2.53
N ILE A 11 19.28 -1.57 -1.88
CA ILE A 11 17.96 -1.12 -2.37
C ILE A 11 18.04 0.27 -3.02
N GLY A 12 19.14 0.99 -2.78
CA GLY A 12 19.30 2.39 -3.14
C GLY A 12 18.79 3.33 -2.04
N PRO A 13 18.83 4.66 -2.28
CA PRO A 13 18.35 5.65 -1.33
C PRO A 13 16.96 5.28 -0.83
N VAL A 14 16.77 5.32 0.49
CA VAL A 14 15.49 4.95 1.14
C VAL A 14 14.29 5.60 0.45
N TRP A 15 14.45 6.84 -0.04
CA TRP A 15 13.40 7.57 -0.74
C TRP A 15 12.92 6.93 -2.03
N ILE A 16 13.82 6.39 -2.85
CA ILE A 16 13.48 5.67 -4.08
C ILE A 16 12.76 4.36 -3.74
N ALA A 17 13.16 3.73 -2.64
CA ALA A 17 12.57 2.49 -2.16
C ALA A 17 11.10 2.66 -1.72
N TRP A 18 10.71 3.84 -1.21
CA TRP A 18 9.33 4.09 -0.76
C TRP A 18 8.49 4.90 -1.74
N GLU A 19 9.08 5.82 -2.50
CA GLU A 19 8.34 6.71 -3.42
C GLU A 19 7.54 5.92 -4.46
N TRP A 20 8.21 5.00 -5.17
CA TRP A 20 7.57 4.21 -6.22
C TRP A 20 6.42 3.31 -5.74
N PRO A 21 6.60 2.48 -4.68
CA PRO A 21 5.47 1.72 -4.15
C PRO A 21 4.39 2.61 -3.54
N MET A 22 4.75 3.78 -2.99
CA MET A 22 3.77 4.73 -2.47
C MET A 22 2.93 5.34 -3.59
N GLU A 23 3.52 5.72 -4.73
CA GLU A 23 2.76 6.20 -5.90
C GLU A 23 1.79 5.15 -6.41
N ARG A 24 2.25 3.90 -6.56
CA ARG A 24 1.39 2.79 -6.99
C ARG A 24 0.28 2.50 -5.97
N PHE A 25 0.59 2.57 -4.69
CA PHE A 25 -0.37 2.39 -3.60
C PHE A 25 -1.41 3.52 -3.58
N CYS A 26 -0.99 4.78 -3.69
CA CYS A 26 -1.89 5.93 -3.77
C CYS A 26 -2.79 5.87 -5.01
N GLY A 27 -2.26 5.49 -6.18
CA GLY A 27 -3.03 5.27 -7.40
C GLY A 27 -4.09 4.17 -7.25
N PHE A 28 -3.75 3.11 -6.53
CA PHE A 28 -4.70 2.06 -6.16
C PHE A 28 -5.77 2.57 -5.19
N LEU A 29 -5.37 3.31 -4.16
CA LEU A 29 -6.27 3.89 -3.15
C LEU A 29 -7.27 4.89 -3.79
N LEU A 30 -6.82 5.67 -4.77
CA LEU A 30 -7.65 6.61 -5.53
C LEU A 30 -8.82 5.92 -6.23
N ARG A 31 -8.62 4.69 -6.72
CA ARG A 31 -9.71 3.89 -7.33
C ARG A 31 -10.77 3.46 -6.31
N ALA A 32 -10.41 3.43 -5.01
CA ALA A 32 -11.30 3.13 -3.91
C ALA A 32 -12.19 4.32 -3.53
N VAL A 33 -11.80 5.55 -3.89
CA VAL A 33 -12.55 6.79 -3.63
C VAL A 33 -13.71 6.93 -4.62
N LYS A 34 -14.64 5.96 -4.58
CA LYS A 34 -15.87 5.99 -5.39
C LYS A 34 -16.88 6.99 -4.83
N ASN A 35 -16.86 7.21 -3.52
CA ASN A 35 -17.75 8.15 -2.84
C ASN A 35 -17.01 9.44 -2.46
N ARG A 36 -17.32 10.54 -3.16
CA ARG A 36 -16.72 11.85 -2.91
C ARG A 36 -17.19 12.52 -1.62
N ARG A 37 -18.32 12.07 -1.04
CA ARG A 37 -18.89 12.64 0.19
C ARG A 37 -18.21 12.10 1.46
N PHE A 38 -17.78 10.83 1.43
CA PHE A 38 -17.10 10.17 2.55
C PHE A 38 -15.89 9.37 2.04
N PRO A 39 -14.82 10.04 1.61
CA PRO A 39 -13.68 9.41 0.95
C PRO A 39 -12.97 8.39 1.86
N TYR A 40 -12.74 8.74 3.13
CA TYR A 40 -12.04 7.87 4.08
C TYR A 40 -12.83 6.60 4.41
N ALA A 41 -14.16 6.71 4.55
CA ALA A 41 -15.00 5.54 4.78
C ALA A 41 -15.00 4.61 3.57
N ALA A 42 -15.01 5.15 2.35
CA ALA A 42 -14.94 4.35 1.13
C ALA A 42 -13.60 3.60 1.01
N ILE A 43 -12.48 4.27 1.31
CA ILE A 43 -11.15 3.67 1.33
C ILE A 43 -11.08 2.55 2.38
N ALA A 44 -11.54 2.81 3.61
CA ALA A 44 -11.48 1.84 4.70
C ALA A 44 -12.25 0.56 4.36
N ASN A 45 -13.47 0.69 3.83
CA ASN A 45 -14.26 -0.47 3.41
C ASN A 45 -13.59 -1.25 2.28
N TYR A 46 -12.97 -0.56 1.33
CA TYR A 46 -12.24 -1.22 0.24
C TYR A 46 -11.00 -2.00 0.73
N LEU A 47 -10.27 -1.46 1.71
CA LEU A 47 -9.14 -2.16 2.32
C LEU A 47 -9.59 -3.41 3.08
N VAL A 48 -10.71 -3.34 3.79
CA VAL A 48 -11.28 -4.50 4.50
C VAL A 48 -11.71 -5.59 3.51
N ASP A 49 -12.39 -5.23 2.43
CA ASP A 49 -12.81 -6.16 1.37
C ASP A 49 -11.59 -6.88 0.75
N LEU A 50 -10.53 -6.13 0.41
CA LEU A 50 -9.28 -6.72 -0.08
C LEU A 50 -8.63 -7.66 0.92
N ALA A 51 -8.54 -7.27 2.19
CA ALA A 51 -7.95 -8.10 3.22
C ALA A 51 -8.72 -9.43 3.38
N GLN A 52 -10.05 -9.37 3.31
CA GLN A 52 -10.91 -10.56 3.33
C GLN A 52 -10.66 -11.45 2.11
N LEU A 53 -10.62 -10.88 0.90
CA LEU A 53 -10.32 -11.61 -0.33
C LEU A 53 -8.94 -12.27 -0.28
N THR A 54 -7.90 -11.54 0.15
CA THR A 54 -6.55 -12.09 0.32
C THR A 54 -6.53 -13.21 1.34
N GLN A 55 -7.24 -13.08 2.45
CA GLN A 55 -7.33 -14.13 3.47
C GLN A 55 -8.04 -15.39 2.94
N ILE A 56 -9.07 -15.24 2.10
CA ILE A 56 -9.77 -16.37 1.47
C ILE A 56 -8.83 -17.07 0.47
N ILE A 57 -8.15 -16.31 -0.38
CA ILE A 57 -7.19 -16.84 -1.36
C ILE A 57 -6.04 -17.56 -0.66
N HIS A 58 -5.57 -17.07 0.49
CA HIS A 58 -4.46 -17.69 1.20
C HIS A 58 -4.88 -18.93 2.02
N ARG A 59 -6.19 -19.11 2.26
CA ARG A 59 -6.74 -20.28 2.95
C ARG A 59 -7.02 -21.47 2.04
N TYR A 60 -7.03 -21.27 0.72
CA TYR A 60 -7.29 -22.29 -0.30
C TYR A 60 -6.06 -22.49 -1.19
#